data_AF-A0A4R1W2R9-F1
#
_entry.id   AF-A0A4R1W2R9-F1
#
_cell.length_a   1.000
_cell.length_b   1.000
_cell.length_c   1.000
_cell.angle_alpha   90.00
_cell.angle_beta   90.00
_cell.angle_gamma   90.00
#
_symmetry.space_group_name_H-M   'P 1'
#
loop_
_entity.id
_entity.type
_entity.pdbx_description
1 polymer ?
#
loop_
_entity_poly.entity_id
_entity_poly.type
_entity_poly.pdbx_seq_one_letter_code
_entity_poly.pdbx_strand_id
1 'polypeptide(L)' 'MALTQERTYRSERIWTPRPPLDPGLRRRFHGPIQPMEEPTFLERLFGRH' A
#
# COMPACT_ATOMS: atom_id res chain seq x y z
N MET A 1 9.24 29.54 -35.04
CA MET A 1 9.56 29.79 -33.62
C MET A 1 9.33 28.48 -32.88
N ALA A 2 10.40 27.76 -32.53
CA ALA A 2 10.32 26.47 -31.87
C ALA A 2 10.13 26.69 -30.37
N LEU A 3 9.04 26.17 -29.80
CA LEU A 3 8.77 26.19 -28.37
C LEU A 3 9.74 25.23 -27.69
N THR A 4 10.80 25.73 -27.07
CA THR A 4 11.64 24.94 -26.18
C THR A 4 10.85 24.68 -24.91
N GLN A 5 10.22 23.52 -24.85
CA GLN A 5 9.59 22.99 -23.65
C GLN A 5 10.68 22.72 -22.61
N GLU A 6 10.91 23.70 -21.74
CA GLU A 6 11.62 23.55 -20.47
C GLU A 6 10.86 22.51 -19.63
N ARG A 7 11.27 21.23 -19.74
CA ARG A 7 10.79 20.15 -18.87
C ARG A 7 11.25 20.48 -17.45
N THR A 8 10.36 21.12 -16.70
CA THR A 8 10.46 21.21 -15.25
C THR A 8 10.48 19.79 -14.70
N TYR A 9 11.67 19.31 -14.32
CA TYR A 9 11.86 18.06 -13.60
C TYR A 9 11.27 18.22 -12.20
N ARG A 10 9.95 18.04 -12.10
CA ARG A 10 9.24 18.03 -10.82
C ARG A 10 9.55 16.70 -10.17
N SER A 11 10.54 16.69 -9.27
CA SER A 11 10.69 15.57 -8.35
C SER A 11 9.46 15.55 -7.44
N GLU A 12 8.47 14.74 -7.81
CA GLU A 12 7.34 14.47 -6.93
C GLU A 12 7.88 13.65 -5.77
N ARG A 13 8.22 14.34 -4.67
CA ARG A 13 8.55 13.68 -3.41
C ARG A 13 7.29 12.97 -2.94
N ILE A 14 7.20 11.67 -3.21
CA ILE A 14 6.12 10.81 -2.74
C ILE A 14 6.28 10.71 -1.23
N TRP A 15 5.61 11.61 -0.51
CA TRP A 15 5.48 11.53 0.94
C TRP A 15 4.49 10.42 1.27
N THR A 16 4.99 9.26 1.65
CA THR A 16 4.15 8.20 2.21
C THR A 16 3.97 8.47 3.71
N PRO A 17 2.74 8.66 4.20
CA PRO A 17 2.50 8.84 5.63
C PRO A 17 2.94 7.57 6.37
N ARG A 18 3.63 7.74 7.50
CA ARG A 18 3.97 6.61 8.37
C ARG A 18 2.69 6.03 8.98
N PRO A 19 2.59 4.71 9.14
CA PRO A 19 1.46 4.10 9.82
C PRO A 19 1.37 4.59 11.27
N PRO A 20 0.16 4.67 11.85
CA PRO A 20 -0.02 5.00 13.26
C PRO A 20 0.80 4.06 14.16
N LEU A 21 1.50 4.63 15.14
CA LEU A 21 2.23 3.86 16.15
C LEU A 21 1.26 3.12 17.08
N ASP A 22 0.07 3.70 17.30
CA ASP A 22 -0.98 3.07 18.10
C ASP A 22 -1.51 1.80 17.40
N PRO A 23 -1.42 0.63 18.06
CA PRO A 23 -1.90 -0.63 17.49
C PRO A 23 -3.40 -0.64 17.21
N GLY A 24 -4.20 0.07 18.01
CA GLY A 24 -5.65 0.17 17.86
C GLY A 24 -6.04 0.92 16.59
N LEU A 25 -5.47 2.11 16.38
CA LEU A 25 -5.61 2.88 15.14
C LEU A 25 -5.15 2.08 13.94
N ARG A 26 -3.98 1.41 14.02
CA ARG A 26 -3.47 0.59 12.92
C ARG A 26 -4.46 -0.53 12.55
N ARG A 27 -5.04 -1.22 13.54
CA ARG A 27 -6.05 -2.27 13.30
C ARG A 27 -7.35 -1.73 12.71
N ARG A 28 -7.77 -0.52 13.08
CA ARG A 28 -8.98 0.11 12.51
C ARG A 28 -8.80 0.47 11.02
N PHE A 29 -7.63 0.98 10.65
CA PHE A 29 -7.34 1.38 9.27
C PHE A 29 -6.98 0.20 8.35
N HIS A 30 -6.21 -0.77 8.84
CA HIS A 30 -5.66 -1.86 8.01
C HIS A 30 -6.28 -3.23 8.28
N GLY A 31 -7.12 -3.36 9.31
CA GLY A 31 -7.68 -4.63 9.73
C GLY A 31 -6.71 -5.47 10.57
N PRO A 32 -7.07 -6.74 10.84
CA PRO A 32 -6.21 -7.67 11.55
C PRO A 32 -4.95 -8.02 10.74
N ILE A 33 -3.85 -8.26 11.44
CA ILE A 33 -2.61 -8.75 10.81
C ILE A 33 -2.89 -10.17 10.30
N GLN A 34 -2.65 -10.39 9.01
CA GLN A 34 -2.75 -11.72 8.43
C GLN A 34 -1.48 -12.52 8.78
N PRO A 35 -1.60 -13.79 9.18
CA PRO A 35 -0.44 -14.65 9.36
C PRO A 35 0.27 -14.85 8.01
N MET A 36 1.60 -15.02 8.05
CA MET A 36 2.38 -15.28 6.83
C MET A 36 2.00 -16.57 6.10
N GLU A 37 1.47 -17.56 6.82
CA GLU A 37 1.23 -18.93 6.32
C GLU A 37 -0.23 -19.37 6.44
N GLU A 38 -1.19 -18.44 6.54
CA GLU A 38 -2.62 -18.80 6.56
C GLU A 38 -3.19 -18.83 5.14
N PRO A 39 -3.97 -19.87 4.77
CA PRO A 39 -4.66 -19.88 3.48
C PRO A 39 -5.61 -18.68 3.39
N THR A 40 -5.50 -17.94 2.31
CA THR A 40 -6.40 -16.84 1.96
C THR A 40 -7.84 -17.33 1.89
N PHE A 41 -8.80 -16.41 1.98
CA PHE A 41 -10.23 -16.77 1.93
C PHE A 41 -10.58 -17.64 0.71
N LEU A 42 -9.99 -17.36 -0.45
CA LEU A 42 -10.22 -18.13 -1.66
C LEU A 42 -9.59 -19.53 -1.60
N GLU A 43 -8.39 -19.66 -1.05
CA GLU A 43 -7.76 -20.98 -0.82
C GLU A 43 -8.56 -21.81 0.19
N ARG A 44 -9.18 -21.18 1.18
CA ARG A 44 -10.10 -21.87 2.10
C ARG A 44 -11.39 -22.31 1.42
N LEU A 45 -11.86 -21.56 0.42
CA LEU A 45 -13.11 -21.83 -0.28
C LEU A 45 -12.98 -22.90 -1.37
N PHE A 46 -11.88 -22.87 -2.13
CA PHE A 46 -11.67 -23.74 -3.30
C PHE A 46 -10.60 -24.82 -3.07
N GLY A 47 -9.92 -24.82 -1.92
CA GLY A 47 -8.76 -25.67 -1.68
C GLY A 47 -7.48 -25.09 -2.28
N ARG A 48 -6.34 -25.57 -1.78
CA ARG A 48 -5.02 -25.20 -2.29
C ARG A 48 -4.72 -26.09 -3.51
N HIS A 49 -4.48 -25.47 -4.67
CA HIS A 49 -4.08 -26.15 -5.90
C HIS A 49 -2.58 -26.38 -5.97
#